data_AF-A0A5B8IZW6-F1
#
_entry.id   AF-A0A5B8IZW6-F1
#
_cell.length_a   1.000
_cell.length_b   1.000
_cell.length_c   1.000
_cell.angle_alpha   90.00
_cell.angle_beta   90.00
_cell.angle_gamma   90.00
#
_symmetry.space_group_name_H-M   'P 1'
#
loop_
_entity.id
_entity.type
_entity.pdbx_description
1 polymer ?
#
loop_
_entity_poly.entity_id
_entity_poly.type
_entity_poly.pdbx_seq_one_letter_code
_entity_poly.pdbx_strand_id
1 'polypeptide(L)'
;MSKLGSGISLSVSSQTVSKRIIVKPRLRSFEGETPMHQGLEIFRLASGLASHASARQSAITRNIANADTNGYVSKDLRPFSQLAESDRGRLKSTRDGHIGAGKGMADGQILVPSALDAAPNGNQVSLENEMIKASEARQSHQLALSVYRSGLDMLRASIGRR
;
A
#
# COMPACT_ATOMS: atom_id res chain seq x y z
N MET A 1 65.79 13.02 58.80
CA MET A 1 64.39 12.94 59.28
C MET A 1 63.47 12.95 58.06
N SER A 2 62.50 12.01 57.98
CA SER A 2 61.43 11.81 56.94
C SER A 2 61.88 11.62 55.47
N LYS A 3 61.82 10.46 54.79
CA LYS A 3 60.71 9.50 54.47
C LYS A 3 59.51 10.17 53.79
N LEU A 4 59.31 10.02 52.47
CA LEU A 4 58.50 9.03 51.71
C LEU A 4 57.53 9.87 50.83
N GLY A 5 57.12 9.55 49.60
CA GLY A 5 57.30 8.36 48.78
C GLY A 5 56.85 8.66 47.34
N SER A 6 57.47 7.93 46.40
CA SER A 6 57.25 7.95 44.96
C SER A 6 55.86 7.38 44.61
N GLY A 7 55.05 8.14 43.88
CA GLY A 7 53.72 7.74 43.43
C GLY A 7 53.81 6.85 42.20
N ILE A 8 53.58 5.56 42.40
CA ILE A 8 53.49 4.54 41.35
C ILE A 8 52.08 4.53 40.75
N SER A 9 52.04 4.64 39.43
CA SER A 9 50.92 4.36 38.52
C SER A 9 50.12 3.11 38.90
N LEU A 10 48.81 3.25 39.06
CA LEU A 10 47.85 2.14 38.91
C LEU A 10 46.64 2.62 38.08
N SER A 11 46.67 2.24 36.81
CA SER A 11 45.53 2.23 35.89
C SER A 11 44.47 1.26 36.40
N VAL A 12 43.31 1.78 36.83
CA VAL A 12 42.14 0.95 37.13
C VAL A 12 41.26 0.92 35.88
N SER A 13 41.38 -0.19 35.15
CA SER A 13 40.59 -0.52 33.96
C SER A 13 39.13 -0.77 34.35
N SER A 14 38.24 0.16 34.02
CA SER A 14 36.78 0.01 34.18
C SER A 14 36.25 -0.94 33.10
N GLN A 15 36.37 -2.26 33.32
CA GLN A 15 35.73 -3.25 32.45
C GLN A 15 34.20 -3.13 32.55
N THR A 16 33.58 -2.61 31.51
CA THR A 16 32.14 -2.71 31.25
C THR A 16 31.75 -4.17 31.06
N VAL A 17 31.02 -4.74 32.02
CA VAL A 17 30.44 -6.09 31.93
C VAL A 17 29.27 -6.07 30.95
N SER A 18 29.50 -6.50 29.71
CA SER A 18 28.42 -6.74 28.74
C SER A 18 27.76 -8.08 29.04
N LYS A 19 26.56 -8.07 29.64
CA LYS A 19 25.73 -9.28 29.78
C LYS A 19 25.23 -9.70 28.40
N ARG A 20 25.73 -10.82 27.86
CA ARG A 20 25.14 -11.47 26.69
C ARG A 20 23.71 -11.93 27.03
N ILE A 21 22.70 -11.25 26.49
CA ILE A 21 21.33 -11.76 26.46
C ILE A 21 21.30 -12.91 25.46
N ILE A 22 21.26 -14.15 25.96
CA ILE A 22 21.07 -15.34 25.13
C ILE A 22 19.57 -15.50 24.92
N VAL A 23 19.09 -15.08 23.75
CA VAL A 23 17.70 -15.34 23.32
C VAL A 23 17.65 -16.82 22.91
N LYS A 24 16.92 -17.64 23.68
CA LYS A 24 16.73 -19.07 23.36
C LYS A 24 15.96 -19.20 22.03
N PRO A 25 16.53 -19.84 20.99
CA PRO A 25 15.81 -20.05 19.74
C PRO A 25 14.92 -21.27 19.90
N ARG A 26 13.74 -21.08 20.48
CA ARG A 26 12.64 -22.07 20.39
C ARG A 26 11.44 -21.45 19.69
N LEU A 27 11.65 -21.11 18.43
CA LEU A 27 10.58 -21.07 17.44
C LEU A 27 11.11 -21.87 16.26
N ARG A 28 10.66 -23.13 16.14
CA ARG A 28 10.80 -23.87 14.89
C ARG A 28 9.97 -23.09 13.87
N SER A 29 10.57 -22.76 12.74
CA SER A 29 9.84 -22.32 11.55
C SER A 29 8.88 -23.45 11.18
N PHE A 30 7.58 -23.23 11.40
CA PHE A 30 6.56 -24.05 10.80
C PHE A 30 6.53 -23.69 9.31
N GLU A 31 7.29 -24.43 8.52
CA GLU A 31 7.12 -24.51 7.07
C GLU A 31 5.72 -25.09 6.81
N GLY A 32 4.79 -24.19 6.56
CA GLY A 32 3.37 -24.46 6.49
C GLY A 32 2.63 -23.16 6.67
N GLU A 33 2.79 -22.26 5.69
CA GLU A 33 2.10 -20.97 5.68
C GLU A 33 0.60 -21.21 5.90
N THR A 34 0.05 -20.72 7.01
CA THR A 34 -1.34 -20.98 7.40
C THR A 34 -2.30 -20.46 6.31
N PRO A 35 -3.14 -21.28 5.65
CA PRO A 35 -3.92 -20.86 4.48
C PRO A 35 -4.85 -19.65 4.70
N MET A 36 -5.15 -19.33 5.98
CA MET A 36 -5.91 -18.14 6.38
C MET A 36 -5.29 -16.80 5.92
N HIS A 37 -3.96 -16.70 5.76
CA HIS A 37 -3.32 -15.44 5.37
C HIS A 37 -3.59 -15.07 3.91
N GLN A 38 -3.56 -16.05 3.00
CA GLN A 38 -3.79 -15.83 1.55
C GLN A 38 -5.22 -15.40 1.25
N GLY A 39 -6.21 -16.01 1.93
CA GLY A 39 -7.62 -15.62 1.78
C GLY A 39 -7.84 -14.16 2.16
N LEU A 40 -7.25 -13.71 3.27
CA LEU A 40 -7.36 -12.33 3.73
C LEU A 40 -6.72 -11.34 2.75
N GLU A 41 -5.59 -11.69 2.15
CA GLU A 41 -4.91 -10.84 1.18
C GLU A 41 -5.66 -10.71 -0.14
N ILE A 42 -6.28 -11.79 -0.65
CA ILE A 42 -7.13 -11.72 -1.85
C ILE A 42 -8.32 -10.78 -1.64
N PHE A 43 -9.00 -10.84 -0.50
CA PHE A 43 -10.11 -9.93 -0.21
C PHE A 43 -9.64 -8.47 -0.13
N ARG A 44 -8.48 -8.22 0.47
CA ARG A 44 -7.90 -6.87 0.56
C ARG A 44 -7.52 -6.33 -0.81
N LEU A 45 -6.88 -7.15 -1.65
CA LEU A 45 -6.52 -6.77 -3.02
C LEU A 45 -7.76 -6.51 -3.88
N ALA A 46 -8.78 -7.38 -3.81
CA ALA A 46 -10.03 -7.19 -4.52
C ALA A 46 -10.76 -5.92 -4.08
N SER A 47 -10.87 -5.67 -2.76
CA SER A 47 -11.47 -4.43 -2.23
C SER A 47 -10.67 -3.18 -2.63
N GLY A 48 -9.34 -3.27 -2.60
CA GLY A 48 -8.45 -2.22 -3.07
C GLY A 48 -8.62 -1.90 -4.55
N LEU A 49 -8.69 -2.93 -5.40
CA LEU A 49 -8.90 -2.77 -6.84
C LEU A 49 -10.27 -2.17 -7.15
N ALA A 50 -11.33 -2.60 -6.46
CA ALA A 50 -12.68 -2.02 -6.63
C ALA A 50 -12.68 -0.52 -6.27
N SER A 51 -12.06 -0.16 -5.15
CA SER A 51 -11.98 1.23 -4.69
C SER A 51 -11.15 2.10 -5.64
N HIS A 52 -10.02 1.57 -6.15
CA HIS A 52 -9.19 2.23 -7.14
C HIS A 52 -9.93 2.45 -8.45
N ALA A 53 -10.61 1.42 -8.98
CA ALA A 53 -11.38 1.50 -10.20
C ALA A 53 -12.53 2.50 -10.11
N SER A 54 -13.24 2.53 -8.97
CA SER A 54 -14.30 3.52 -8.69
C SER A 54 -13.76 4.96 -8.68
N ALA A 55 -12.60 5.17 -8.07
CA ALA A 55 -11.97 6.48 -8.06
C ALA A 55 -11.43 6.90 -9.43
N ARG A 56 -10.88 5.95 -10.20
CA ARG A 56 -10.45 6.18 -11.58
C ARG A 56 -11.63 6.61 -12.44
N GLN A 57 -12.76 5.89 -12.34
CA GLN A 57 -14.01 6.26 -13.00
C GLN A 57 -14.44 7.69 -12.65
N SER A 58 -14.34 8.08 -11.38
CA SER A 58 -14.67 9.43 -10.93
C SER A 58 -13.72 10.50 -11.48
N ALA A 59 -12.44 10.18 -11.71
CA ALA A 59 -11.49 11.07 -12.38
C ALA A 59 -11.83 11.22 -13.87
N ILE A 60 -12.12 10.11 -14.55
CA ILE A 60 -12.51 10.08 -15.97
C ILE A 60 -13.81 10.88 -16.20
N THR A 61 -14.84 10.68 -15.36
CA THR A 61 -16.08 11.46 -15.45
C THR A 61 -15.83 12.96 -15.29
N ARG A 62 -14.91 13.35 -14.39
CA ARG A 62 -14.51 14.77 -14.26
C ARG A 62 -13.78 15.28 -15.50
N ASN A 63 -12.92 14.48 -16.13
CA ASN A 63 -12.27 14.87 -17.38
C ASN A 63 -13.29 15.07 -18.51
N ILE A 64 -14.23 14.13 -18.68
CA ILE A 64 -15.30 14.21 -19.68
C ILE A 64 -16.14 15.48 -19.45
N ALA A 65 -16.51 15.78 -18.20
CA ALA A 65 -17.29 16.98 -17.88
C ALA A 65 -16.55 18.29 -18.20
N ASN A 66 -15.22 18.28 -18.22
CA ASN A 66 -14.39 19.45 -18.54
C ASN A 66 -13.78 19.37 -19.96
N ALA A 67 -14.25 18.47 -20.83
CA ALA A 67 -13.69 18.28 -22.16
C ALA A 67 -13.78 19.56 -23.03
N ASP A 68 -14.81 20.37 -22.84
CA ASP A 68 -15.02 21.65 -23.54
C ASP A 68 -14.51 22.87 -22.76
N THR A 69 -13.77 22.66 -21.66
CA THR A 69 -13.21 23.75 -20.85
C THR A 69 -11.82 24.13 -21.36
N ASN A 70 -11.65 25.37 -21.82
CA ASN A 70 -10.40 25.86 -22.37
C ASN A 70 -9.24 25.71 -21.36
N GLY A 71 -8.13 25.09 -21.79
CA GLY A 71 -6.91 24.94 -20.99
C GLY A 71 -6.98 23.87 -19.90
N TYR A 72 -7.98 22.99 -19.93
CA TYR A 72 -8.10 21.93 -18.94
C TYR A 72 -7.07 20.81 -19.16
N VAL A 73 -6.46 20.37 -18.05
CA VAL A 73 -5.48 19.27 -18.02
C VAL A 73 -6.13 18.04 -17.42
N SER A 74 -6.18 16.95 -18.19
CA SER A 74 -6.74 15.67 -17.74
C SER A 74 -5.92 15.06 -16.61
N LYS A 75 -6.62 14.43 -15.68
CA LYS A 75 -6.02 13.77 -14.52
C LYS A 75 -6.45 12.32 -14.48
N ASP A 76 -5.51 11.42 -14.21
CA ASP A 76 -5.78 9.99 -14.02
C ASP A 76 -5.06 9.49 -12.77
N LEU A 77 -5.45 8.31 -12.30
CA LEU A 77 -4.80 7.64 -11.18
C LEU A 77 -3.59 6.84 -11.66
N ARG A 78 -2.58 6.73 -10.79
CA ARG A 78 -1.48 5.78 -11.00
C ARG A 78 -2.02 4.34 -11.13
N PRO A 79 -1.35 3.47 -11.92
CA PRO A 79 -1.76 2.08 -12.06
C PRO A 79 -1.87 1.36 -10.72
N PHE A 80 -2.92 0.54 -10.56
CA PHE A 80 -3.17 -0.18 -9.31
C PHE A 80 -2.01 -1.10 -8.90
N SER A 81 -1.32 -1.72 -9.86
CA SER A 81 -0.15 -2.57 -9.61
C SER A 81 0.94 -1.84 -8.80
N GLN A 82 1.22 -0.58 -9.14
CA GLN A 82 2.20 0.23 -8.42
C GLN A 82 1.73 0.56 -7.01
N LEU A 83 0.42 0.83 -6.81
CA LEU A 83 -0.13 1.05 -5.48
C LEU A 83 -0.05 -0.22 -4.63
N ALA A 84 -0.41 -1.37 -5.20
CA ALA A 84 -0.42 -2.66 -4.53
C ALA A 84 0.99 -3.08 -4.09
N GLU A 85 2.02 -2.83 -4.91
CA GLU A 85 3.42 -3.07 -4.53
C GLU A 85 3.86 -2.17 -3.38
N SER A 86 3.50 -0.88 -3.40
CA SER A 86 3.85 0.04 -2.32
C SER A 86 3.13 -0.23 -0.98
N ASP A 87 2.03 -1.00 -0.97
CA ASP A 87 1.34 -1.39 0.27
C ASP A 87 2.04 -2.59 0.98
N ARG A 88 2.82 -3.40 0.25
CA ARG A 88 3.51 -4.60 0.80
C ARG A 88 4.56 -4.31 1.88
N GLY A 89 4.93 -3.05 2.09
CA GLY A 89 5.89 -2.61 3.11
C GLY A 89 5.33 -1.59 4.12
N ARG A 90 4.04 -1.24 4.04
CA ARG A 90 3.46 -0.21 4.91
C ARG A 90 2.96 -0.81 6.22
N LEU A 91 3.57 -0.39 7.33
CA LEU A 91 3.12 -0.77 8.67
C LEU A 91 1.75 -0.12 8.95
N LYS A 92 0.74 -0.94 9.27
CA LYS A 92 -0.55 -0.45 9.76
C LYS A 92 -0.39 0.04 11.20
N SER A 93 -0.70 1.32 11.43
CA SER A 93 -0.80 1.87 12.79
C SER A 93 -2.10 1.37 13.44
N THR A 94 -2.01 0.88 14.67
CA THR A 94 -3.17 0.45 15.47
C THR A 94 -3.89 1.62 16.14
N ARG A 95 -3.26 2.79 16.21
CA ARG A 95 -3.79 4.02 16.82
C ARG A 95 -3.36 5.24 16.01
N ASP A 96 -4.20 6.26 15.94
CA ASP A 96 -3.80 7.55 15.37
C ASP A 96 -2.61 8.12 16.15
N GLY A 97 -1.52 8.40 15.43
CA GLY A 97 -0.27 8.94 15.99
C GLY A 97 0.80 7.90 16.40
N HIS A 98 0.54 6.60 16.32
CA HIS A 98 1.53 5.58 16.74
C HIS A 98 2.57 5.23 15.66
N ILE A 99 2.22 5.39 14.38
CA ILE A 99 3.15 5.35 13.25
C ILE A 99 2.80 6.57 12.39
N GLY A 100 3.80 7.41 12.11
CA GLY A 100 3.63 8.77 11.58
C GLY A 100 2.57 8.91 10.47
N ALA A 101 1.76 9.98 10.60
CA ALA A 101 0.77 10.46 9.64
C ALA A 101 -0.01 9.36 8.90
N GLY A 102 -1.02 8.82 9.58
CA GLY A 102 -2.00 7.89 9.04
C GLY A 102 -2.67 8.44 7.78
N LYS A 103 -2.23 7.93 6.64
CA LYS A 103 -2.95 8.04 5.37
C LYS A 103 -3.29 6.61 4.97
N GLY A 104 -4.44 6.14 5.48
CA GLY A 104 -5.07 4.92 5.02
C GLY A 104 -5.31 4.99 3.51
N MET A 105 -5.65 3.85 2.90
CA MET A 105 -5.75 3.61 1.45
C MET A 105 -6.45 4.70 0.59
N ALA A 106 -7.15 5.65 1.21
CA ALA A 106 -7.72 6.84 0.59
C ALA A 106 -6.69 7.83 0.01
N ASP A 107 -5.44 7.88 0.50
CA ASP A 107 -4.50 8.92 0.09
C ASP A 107 -3.47 8.50 -0.98
N GLY A 108 -3.41 7.21 -1.32
CA GLY A 108 -2.50 6.69 -2.34
C GLY A 108 -2.93 7.02 -3.77
N GLN A 109 -4.12 7.61 -3.95
CA GLN A 109 -4.69 7.96 -5.24
C GLN A 109 -4.12 9.30 -5.72
N ILE A 110 -2.82 9.34 -5.95
CA ILE A 110 -2.16 10.50 -6.54
C ILE A 110 -2.70 10.63 -7.96
N LEU A 111 -3.45 11.71 -8.22
CA LEU A 111 -3.83 12.09 -9.56
C LEU A 111 -2.58 12.62 -10.28
N VAL A 112 -2.19 11.96 -11.36
CA VAL A 112 -1.08 12.35 -12.22
C VAL A 112 -1.68 12.98 -13.49
N PRO A 113 -1.06 14.02 -14.07
CA PRO A 113 -1.43 14.48 -15.40
C PRO A 113 -1.42 13.29 -16.37
N SER A 114 -2.50 13.08 -17.10
CA SER A 114 -2.52 12.01 -18.10
C SER A 114 -1.59 12.41 -19.22
N ALA A 115 -0.50 11.65 -19.44
CA ALA A 115 0.49 11.90 -20.48
C ALA A 115 -0.04 11.51 -21.87
N LEU A 116 -1.08 12.19 -22.34
CA LEU A 116 -1.62 12.03 -23.68
C LEU A 116 -1.43 13.32 -24.47
N ASP A 117 -1.16 13.16 -25.76
CA ASP A 117 -1.04 14.25 -26.73
C ASP A 117 -2.29 15.14 -26.65
N ALA A 118 -2.06 16.46 -26.74
CA ALA A 118 -3.14 17.44 -26.71
C ALA A 118 -4.17 17.12 -27.81
N ALA A 119 -5.45 17.16 -27.46
CA ALA A 119 -6.52 17.05 -28.42
C ALA A 119 -6.40 18.18 -29.46
N PRO A 120 -6.93 17.99 -30.69
CA PRO A 120 -6.77 18.94 -31.81
C PRO A 120 -7.25 20.37 -31.50
N ASN A 121 -8.08 20.54 -30.47
CA ASN A 121 -8.64 21.79 -30.00
C ASN A 121 -7.80 22.53 -28.93
N GLY A 122 -6.65 21.97 -28.51
CA GLY A 122 -5.76 22.56 -27.50
C GLY A 122 -6.05 22.15 -26.05
N ASN A 123 -7.06 21.32 -25.80
CA ASN A 123 -7.30 20.71 -24.49
C ASN A 123 -6.51 19.40 -24.35
N GLN A 124 -6.15 19.00 -23.13
CA GLN A 124 -5.50 17.68 -22.90
C GLN A 124 -6.54 16.56 -22.66
N VAL A 125 -7.76 16.71 -23.18
CA VAL A 125 -8.87 15.75 -23.04
C VAL A 125 -9.35 15.33 -24.43
N SER A 126 -9.24 14.05 -24.76
CA SER A 126 -9.92 13.44 -25.91
C SER A 126 -11.07 12.58 -25.40
N LEU A 127 -12.28 12.85 -25.88
CA LEU A 127 -13.50 12.16 -25.44
C LEU A 127 -13.43 10.66 -25.77
N GLU A 128 -12.89 10.33 -26.94
CA GLU A 128 -12.68 8.95 -27.41
C GLU A 128 -11.79 8.18 -26.45
N ASN A 129 -10.66 8.78 -26.07
CA ASN A 129 -9.71 8.18 -25.13
C ASN A 129 -10.31 8.05 -23.72
N GLU A 130 -11.05 9.06 -23.24
CA GLU A 130 -11.70 8.98 -21.93
C GLU A 130 -12.81 7.90 -21.91
N MET A 131 -13.52 7.66 -23.02
CA MET A 131 -14.47 6.55 -23.13
C MET A 131 -13.78 5.19 -23.07
N ILE A 132 -12.61 5.03 -23.70
CA ILE A 132 -11.81 3.79 -23.61
C ILE A 132 -11.40 3.56 -22.14
N LYS A 133 -10.84 4.57 -21.49
CA LYS A 133 -10.46 4.49 -20.07
C LYS A 133 -11.64 4.18 -19.15
N ALA A 134 -12.83 4.73 -19.43
CA ALA A 134 -14.05 4.44 -18.67
C ALA A 134 -14.44 2.96 -18.78
N SER A 135 -14.31 2.36 -19.97
CA SER A 135 -14.53 0.94 -20.18
C SER A 135 -13.56 0.08 -19.36
N GLU A 136 -12.27 0.41 -19.37
CA GLU A 136 -11.25 -0.28 -18.57
C GLU A 136 -11.51 -0.16 -17.05
N ALA A 137 -11.85 1.03 -16.58
CA ALA A 137 -12.18 1.27 -15.17
C ALA A 137 -13.42 0.45 -14.74
N ARG A 138 -14.44 0.38 -15.60
CA ARG A 138 -15.62 -0.46 -15.36
C ARG A 138 -15.25 -1.94 -15.33
N GLN A 139 -14.45 -2.42 -16.27
CA GLN A 139 -14.03 -3.82 -16.34
C GLN A 139 -13.23 -4.24 -15.10
N SER A 140 -12.27 -3.41 -14.67
CA SER A 140 -11.48 -3.67 -13.46
C SER A 140 -12.34 -3.67 -12.19
N HIS A 141 -13.34 -2.80 -12.09
CA HIS A 141 -14.31 -2.83 -10.99
C HIS A 141 -15.12 -4.13 -10.99
N GLN A 142 -15.61 -4.58 -12.16
CA GLN A 142 -16.39 -5.82 -12.26
C GLN A 142 -15.55 -7.05 -11.89
N LEU A 143 -14.29 -7.10 -12.34
CA LEU A 143 -13.34 -8.13 -11.98
C LEU A 143 -13.09 -8.18 -10.46
N ALA A 144 -12.89 -7.01 -9.84
CA ALA A 144 -12.67 -6.93 -8.40
C ALA A 144 -13.86 -7.52 -7.61
N LEU A 145 -15.09 -7.20 -8.02
CA LEU A 145 -16.29 -7.74 -7.39
C LEU A 145 -16.48 -9.24 -7.65
N SER A 146 -16.13 -9.75 -8.83
CA SER A 146 -16.25 -11.18 -9.13
C SER A 146 -15.28 -12.01 -8.30
N VAL A 147 -14.02 -11.56 -8.17
CA VAL A 147 -13.02 -12.19 -7.31
C VAL A 147 -13.45 -12.17 -5.85
N TYR A 148 -13.96 -11.02 -5.36
CA TYR A 148 -14.45 -10.90 -3.99
C TYR A 148 -15.61 -11.87 -3.70
N ARG A 149 -16.58 -11.97 -4.61
CA ARG A 149 -17.70 -12.91 -4.48
C ARG A 149 -17.24 -14.37 -4.51
N SER A 150 -16.36 -14.73 -5.44
CA SER A 150 -15.80 -16.08 -5.51
C SER A 150 -15.05 -16.47 -4.23
N GLY A 151 -14.29 -15.54 -3.65
CA GLY A 151 -13.64 -15.75 -2.34
C GLY A 151 -14.66 -15.99 -1.22
N LEU A 152 -15.76 -15.23 -1.18
CA LEU A 152 -16.83 -15.43 -0.19
C LEU A 152 -17.51 -16.80 -0.35
N ASP A 153 -17.74 -17.24 -1.58
CA ASP A 153 -18.36 -18.54 -1.84
C ASP A 153 -17.43 -19.69 -1.40
N MET A 154 -16.13 -19.56 -1.63
CA MET A 154 -15.12 -20.50 -1.13
C MET A 154 -15.06 -20.52 0.41
N LEU A 155 -15.12 -19.36 1.05
CA LEU A 155 -15.16 -19.24 2.52
C LEU A 155 -16.42 -19.87 3.10
N ARG A 156 -17.57 -19.65 2.48
CA ARG A 156 -18.83 -20.29 2.89
C ARG A 156 -18.77 -21.80 2.74
N ALA A 157 -18.22 -22.28 1.62
CA ALA A 157 -18.06 -23.71 1.37
C ALA A 157 -17.12 -24.39 2.39
N SER A 158 -16.08 -23.70 2.87
CA SER A 158 -15.15 -24.25 3.86
C SER A 158 -15.71 -24.25 5.29
N ILE A 159 -16.63 -23.34 5.61
CA ILE A 159 -17.27 -23.24 6.94
C ILE A 159 -18.51 -24.16 7.05
N GLY A 160 -19.14 -24.56 5.93
CA GLY A 160 -20.44 -25.23 5.96
C GLY A 160 -20.62 -26.35 4.94
N ARG A 161 -20.22 -27.57 5.32
CA ARG A 161 -20.94 -28.82 5.01
C ARG A 161 -20.98 -29.68 6.27
N ARG A 162 -21.98 -29.42 7.11
CA ARG A 162 -22.67 -30.45 7.88
C ARG A 162 -24.08 -30.50 7.37
#